data_AF-A0A370TUQ3-F1
#
_entry.id   AF-A0A370TUQ3-F1
#
_cell.length_a   1.000
_cell.length_b   1.000
_cell.length_c   1.000
_cell.angle_alpha   90.00
_cell.angle_beta   90.00
_cell.angle_gamma   90.00
#
_symmetry.space_group_name_H-M   'P 1'
#
loop_
_entity.id
_entity.type
_entity.pdbx_description
1 polymer ?
#
loop_
_entity_poly.entity_id
_entity_poly.type
_entity_poly.pdbx_seq_one_letter_code
_entity_poly.pdbx_strand_id
1 'polypeptide(L)'
;MSSEVSALDTFPGGAEMHSLIAAARQPSTQIFDRVLKAGADASSWTSKRVLDSYSPTISSLAISSPQHTTVEANVPMIPHLLSLGFDLNLAPLSTSLTCLTPVMSTFLTIDTPPVSPKPVEPPSRLSAPGLPPAFNLRAYTSFLSHASPSLTLTTPILAIHTFHLAVAHGSLPLLQHIMLYLATNSMITPFCCPYQSPFTCGLKVYARHAVTSLSSVLFYHPSWTRNISSPFHPPATKAEENYHTSQTALIDYVVLKLTQDVRKQDVFGNTSLHYLASHVVPNKNSISLLRAVEGGEEGWGNIRNPWGLVLRIYSMETRPKTKCRNGGTRMNEN
;
A
#
# COMPACT_ATOMS: atom_id res chain seq x y z
N MET A 1 32.13 -3.60 37.97
CA MET A 1 30.74 -3.99 37.65
C MET A 1 29.99 -2.73 37.29
N SER A 2 30.07 -2.29 36.04
CA SER A 2 29.44 -1.05 35.58
C SER A 2 29.17 -1.11 34.07
N SER A 3 27.95 -0.73 33.73
CA SER A 3 27.47 -0.17 32.44
C SER A 3 27.43 -1.05 31.20
N GLU A 4 26.64 -2.12 31.23
CA GLU A 4 25.82 -2.46 30.06
C GLU A 4 24.35 -2.37 30.43
N VAL A 5 23.89 -1.13 30.62
CA VAL A 5 22.47 -0.82 30.39
C VAL A 5 22.30 -0.92 28.88
N SER A 6 22.05 -2.15 28.43
CA SER A 6 21.50 -2.42 27.09
C SER A 6 20.37 -1.43 26.87
N ALA A 7 20.33 -0.81 25.69
CA ALA A 7 19.37 0.19 25.25
C ALA A 7 17.92 -0.36 25.27
N LEU A 8 17.37 -0.56 26.46
CA LEU A 8 16.03 -1.07 26.75
C LEU A 8 14.94 -0.03 26.47
N ASP A 9 15.32 1.22 26.17
CA ASP A 9 14.40 2.35 26.09
C ASP A 9 14.23 2.95 24.68
N THR A 10 14.89 2.39 23.66
CA THR A 10 14.60 2.80 22.28
C THR A 10 13.62 1.81 21.67
N PHE A 11 12.33 2.12 21.74
CA PHE A 11 11.30 1.55 20.89
C PHE A 11 11.20 2.44 19.64
N PRO A 12 12.03 2.23 18.59
CA PRO A 12 11.97 3.06 17.39
C PRO A 12 10.57 2.95 16.77
N GLY A 13 9.77 4.00 16.96
CA GLY A 13 8.40 4.08 16.48
C GLY A 13 7.29 3.81 17.50
N GLY A 14 7.58 3.40 18.75
CA GLY A 14 6.56 3.25 19.81
C GLY A 14 5.62 2.04 19.69
N ALA A 15 5.77 1.20 18.65
CA ALA A 15 4.89 0.04 18.42
C ALA A 15 4.97 -1.02 19.53
N GLU A 16 6.11 -1.15 20.19
CA GLU A 16 6.37 -2.14 21.25
C GLU A 16 6.10 -1.62 22.67
N MET A 17 5.56 -0.41 22.82
CA MET A 17 5.23 0.14 24.14
C MET A 17 4.17 -0.69 24.88
N HIS A 18 3.36 -1.47 24.15
CA HIS A 18 2.39 -2.36 24.75
C HIS A 18 2.96 -3.77 24.97
N SER A 19 2.90 -4.27 26.20
CA SER A 19 3.50 -5.55 26.60
C SER A 19 3.01 -6.75 25.78
N LEU A 20 1.71 -6.83 25.46
CA LEU A 20 1.16 -7.85 24.57
C LEU A 20 1.70 -7.79 23.13
N ILE A 21 2.04 -6.61 22.61
CA ILE A 21 2.65 -6.49 21.27
C ILE A 21 4.07 -7.06 21.32
N ALA A 22 4.86 -6.68 22.32
CA ALA A 22 6.20 -7.21 22.55
C ALA A 22 6.18 -8.75 22.76
N ALA A 23 5.19 -9.25 23.50
CA ALA A 23 5.02 -10.68 23.74
C ALA A 23 4.60 -11.44 22.46
N ALA A 24 3.74 -10.88 21.62
CA ALA A 24 3.29 -11.50 20.37
C ALA A 24 4.45 -11.72 19.37
N ARG A 25 5.48 -10.88 19.45
CA ARG A 25 6.72 -11.03 18.67
C ARG A 25 7.53 -12.26 19.09
N GLN A 26 7.39 -12.73 20.32
CA GLN A 26 8.16 -13.85 20.84
C GLN A 26 7.60 -15.17 20.32
N PRO A 27 8.45 -16.16 19.98
CA PRO A 27 8.00 -17.44 19.42
C PRO A 27 7.14 -18.28 20.38
N SER A 28 7.04 -17.91 21.66
CA SER A 28 6.32 -18.65 22.70
C SER A 28 4.96 -18.03 23.00
N THR A 29 3.89 -18.79 22.74
CA THR A 29 2.52 -18.45 23.17
C THR A 29 2.41 -18.32 24.70
N GLN A 30 3.23 -19.07 25.45
CA GLN A 30 3.19 -19.03 26.92
C GLN A 30 3.58 -17.65 27.49
N ILE A 31 4.49 -16.93 26.84
CA ILE A 31 4.87 -15.57 27.26
C ILE A 31 3.67 -14.65 27.08
N PHE A 32 3.01 -14.73 25.91
CA PHE A 32 1.80 -13.97 25.61
C PHE A 32 0.69 -14.25 26.64
N ASP A 33 0.42 -15.53 26.94
CA ASP A 33 -0.60 -15.93 27.90
C ASP A 33 -0.33 -15.43 29.32
N ARG A 34 0.95 -15.44 29.75
CA ARG A 34 1.34 -14.89 31.06
C ARG A 34 1.11 -13.40 31.14
N VAL A 35 1.45 -12.65 30.09
CA VAL A 35 1.23 -11.20 30.04
C VAL A 35 -0.27 -10.88 30.03
N LEU A 36 -1.07 -11.63 29.27
CA LEU A 36 -2.52 -11.47 29.24
C LEU A 36 -3.14 -11.80 30.61
N LYS A 37 -2.74 -12.92 31.23
CA LYS A 37 -3.20 -13.33 32.57
C LYS A 37 -2.80 -12.34 33.68
N ALA A 38 -1.68 -11.63 33.51
CA ALA A 38 -1.25 -10.57 34.42
C ALA A 38 -2.12 -9.30 34.34
N GLY A 39 -3.13 -9.26 33.47
CA GLY A 39 -4.06 -8.14 33.34
C GLY A 39 -3.63 -7.08 32.33
N ALA A 40 -2.73 -7.41 31.39
CA ALA A 40 -2.45 -6.51 30.28
C ALA A 40 -3.73 -6.25 29.47
N ASP A 41 -4.02 -4.97 29.20
CA ASP A 41 -5.22 -4.57 28.48
C ASP A 41 -5.23 -5.10 27.05
N ALA A 42 -6.30 -5.78 26.66
CA ALA A 42 -6.54 -6.24 25.29
C ALA A 42 -7.92 -5.83 24.77
N SER A 43 -8.65 -5.01 25.55
CA SER A 43 -10.08 -4.74 25.35
C SER A 43 -10.38 -4.16 23.97
N SER A 44 -9.56 -3.25 23.45
CA SER A 44 -9.80 -2.65 22.13
C SER A 44 -9.57 -3.63 20.98
N TRP A 45 -8.79 -4.69 21.20
CA TRP A 45 -8.38 -5.66 20.19
C TRP A 45 -9.25 -6.90 20.12
N THR A 46 -9.98 -7.20 21.20
CA THR A 46 -10.89 -8.36 21.29
C THR A 46 -12.36 -7.97 21.22
N SER A 47 -12.69 -6.69 21.44
CA SER A 47 -14.06 -6.19 21.29
C SER A 47 -14.41 -6.01 19.82
N LYS A 48 -15.50 -6.63 19.38
CA LYS A 48 -16.10 -6.31 18.06
C LYS A 48 -16.53 -4.84 18.10
N ARG A 49 -15.83 -3.99 17.36
CA ARG A 49 -16.01 -2.53 17.42
C ARG A 49 -17.47 -2.12 17.23
N VAL A 50 -18.04 -1.51 18.27
CA VAL A 50 -19.14 -0.56 18.16
C VAL A 50 -18.50 0.80 18.42
N LEU A 51 -18.56 1.72 17.45
CA LEU A 51 -17.92 3.04 17.49
C LEU A 51 -18.52 3.99 18.54
N ASP A 52 -19.45 3.51 19.35
CA ASP A 52 -20.24 4.33 20.26
C ASP A 52 -19.57 4.39 21.64
N SER A 53 -18.95 5.54 21.90
CA SER A 53 -18.52 6.04 23.22
C SER A 53 -17.70 5.07 24.09
N TYR A 54 -16.39 5.00 23.85
CA TYR A 54 -15.47 4.39 24.82
C TYR A 54 -14.49 5.43 25.37
N SER A 55 -14.31 5.42 26.69
CA SER A 55 -13.14 5.99 27.33
C SER A 55 -11.88 5.34 26.75
N PRO A 56 -10.82 6.10 26.45
CA PRO A 56 -9.61 5.54 25.87
C PRO A 56 -9.00 4.48 26.81
N THR A 57 -8.74 3.30 26.27
CA THR A 57 -7.98 2.22 26.91
C THR A 57 -6.54 2.21 26.41
N ILE A 58 -5.62 1.56 27.13
CA ILE A 58 -4.20 1.48 26.73
C ILE A 58 -4.08 0.82 25.35
N SER A 59 -4.81 -0.28 25.14
CA SER A 59 -4.89 -0.98 23.86
C SER A 59 -5.52 -0.12 22.74
N SER A 60 -6.42 0.83 23.05
CA SER A 60 -7.01 1.73 22.05
C SER A 60 -6.05 2.83 21.58
N LEU A 61 -5.09 3.21 22.43
CA LEU A 61 -4.07 4.21 22.13
C LEU A 61 -2.85 3.60 21.41
N ALA A 62 -2.69 2.29 21.45
CA ALA A 62 -1.62 1.59 20.76
C ALA A 62 -1.70 1.83 19.24
N ILE A 63 -0.55 2.15 18.64
CA ILE A 63 -0.41 2.42 17.19
C ILE A 63 -0.32 1.15 16.34
N SER A 64 -0.38 -0.01 16.99
CA SER A 64 -0.27 -1.34 16.40
C SER A 64 -1.07 -2.32 17.27
N SER A 65 -1.14 -3.59 16.86
CA SER A 65 -1.76 -4.65 17.65
C SER A 65 -0.91 -5.93 17.61
N PRO A 66 -1.14 -6.89 18.52
CA PRO A 66 -0.47 -8.18 18.49
C PRO A 66 -0.50 -8.84 17.11
N GLN A 67 -1.64 -8.82 16.43
CA GLN A 67 -1.82 -9.40 15.09
C GLN A 67 -0.89 -8.74 14.06
N HIS A 68 -0.76 -7.41 14.05
CA HIS A 68 0.17 -6.70 13.16
C HIS A 68 1.61 -7.17 13.37
N THR A 69 2.03 -7.30 14.63
CA THR A 69 3.38 -7.78 14.95
C THR A 69 3.59 -9.25 14.60
N THR A 70 2.57 -10.09 14.68
CA THR A 70 2.69 -11.49 14.21
C THR A 70 2.90 -11.58 12.70
N VAL A 71 2.32 -10.66 11.91
CA VAL A 71 2.58 -10.59 10.46
C VAL A 71 4.05 -10.31 10.19
N GLU A 72 4.65 -9.39 10.93
CA GLU A 72 6.04 -8.98 10.73
C GLU A 72 7.06 -10.02 11.21
N ALA A 73 6.78 -10.69 12.33
CA ALA A 73 7.82 -11.39 13.08
C ALA A 73 7.45 -12.80 13.57
N ASN A 74 6.17 -13.16 13.67
CA ASN A 74 5.77 -14.41 14.33
C ASN A 74 4.44 -14.98 13.81
N VAL A 75 4.41 -15.33 12.53
CA VAL A 75 3.23 -15.90 11.87
C VAL A 75 2.59 -17.09 12.63
N PRO A 76 3.34 -18.02 13.26
CA PRO A 76 2.75 -19.11 14.04
C PRO A 76 1.86 -18.69 15.23
N MET A 77 1.96 -17.45 15.69
CA MET A 77 1.13 -16.91 16.79
C MET A 77 -0.26 -16.50 16.31
N ILE A 78 -0.48 -16.31 15.01
CA ILE A 78 -1.78 -15.90 14.45
C ILE A 78 -2.93 -16.80 14.92
N PRO A 79 -2.88 -18.14 14.77
CA PRO A 79 -3.97 -19.02 15.20
C PRO A 79 -4.27 -18.90 16.70
N HIS A 80 -3.24 -18.68 17.52
CA HIS A 80 -3.38 -18.51 18.97
C HIS A 80 -4.09 -17.19 19.33
N LEU A 81 -3.74 -16.08 18.69
CA LEU A 81 -4.45 -14.82 18.92
C LEU A 81 -5.93 -14.93 18.52
N LEU A 82 -6.20 -15.62 17.41
CA LEU A 82 -7.58 -15.83 16.94
C LEU A 82 -8.40 -16.70 17.88
N SER A 83 -7.82 -17.74 18.48
CA SER A 83 -8.50 -18.56 19.48
C SER A 83 -8.83 -17.77 20.76
N LEU A 84 -8.05 -16.72 21.06
CA LEU A 84 -8.28 -15.79 22.16
C LEU A 84 -9.28 -14.66 21.82
N GLY A 85 -9.86 -14.64 20.61
CA GLY A 85 -10.89 -13.68 20.21
C GLY A 85 -10.37 -12.34 19.72
N PHE A 86 -9.09 -12.23 19.35
CA PHE A 86 -8.53 -11.03 18.74
C PHE A 86 -9.13 -10.76 17.34
N ASP A 87 -9.60 -9.53 17.10
CA ASP A 87 -10.29 -9.14 15.88
C ASP A 87 -9.32 -8.90 14.70
N LEU A 88 -9.56 -9.57 13.57
CA LEU A 88 -8.80 -9.39 12.33
C LEU A 88 -9.12 -8.11 11.57
N ASN A 89 -10.24 -7.48 11.89
CA ASN A 89 -10.70 -6.25 11.24
C ASN A 89 -10.30 -5.00 12.03
N LEU A 90 -9.55 -5.18 13.12
CA LEU A 90 -9.06 -4.08 13.91
C LEU A 90 -8.01 -3.26 13.14
N ALA A 91 -8.29 -1.97 12.95
CA ALA A 91 -7.34 -0.98 12.44
C ALA A 91 -6.94 0.01 13.56
N PRO A 92 -5.67 0.10 14.00
CA PRO A 92 -5.24 0.97 15.12
C PRO A 92 -5.55 2.44 14.83
N LEU A 93 -6.49 3.07 15.55
CA LEU A 93 -7.01 4.39 15.18
C LEU A 93 -6.11 5.56 15.64
N SER A 94 -5.20 5.32 16.58
CA SER A 94 -4.23 6.33 17.03
C SER A 94 -3.30 6.80 15.90
N THR A 95 -3.20 6.03 14.82
CA THR A 95 -2.50 6.38 13.57
C THR A 95 -3.46 6.36 12.38
N SER A 96 -4.48 7.21 12.40
CA SER A 96 -5.59 7.22 11.42
C SER A 96 -5.19 7.29 9.94
N LEU A 97 -4.01 7.84 9.61
CA LEU A 97 -3.48 7.85 8.24
C LEU A 97 -2.87 6.51 7.80
N THR A 98 -2.45 5.66 8.74
CA THR A 98 -1.76 4.39 8.50
C THR A 98 -2.44 3.19 9.14
N CYS A 99 -3.67 3.38 9.61
CA CYS A 99 -4.46 2.36 10.30
C CYS A 99 -4.93 1.26 9.33
N LEU A 100 -4.01 0.36 9.02
CA LEU A 100 -4.27 -0.85 8.26
C LEU A 100 -4.85 -1.93 9.18
N THR A 101 -5.54 -2.90 8.60
CA THR A 101 -5.86 -4.14 9.31
C THR A 101 -4.66 -5.09 9.26
N PRO A 102 -4.58 -6.11 10.12
CA PRO A 102 -3.54 -7.13 10.06
C PRO A 102 -3.45 -7.79 8.67
N VAL A 103 -4.58 -8.01 8.00
CA VAL A 103 -4.61 -8.58 6.64
C VAL A 103 -4.06 -7.62 5.60
N MET A 104 -4.33 -6.32 5.72
CA MET A 104 -3.72 -5.32 4.85
C MET A 104 -2.20 -5.25 5.03
N SER A 105 -1.68 -5.42 6.26
CA SER A 105 -0.24 -5.40 6.53
C SER A 105 0.53 -6.52 5.82
N THR A 106 -0.11 -7.64 5.46
CA THR A 106 0.56 -8.73 4.72
C THR A 106 1.03 -8.31 3.32
N PHE A 107 0.49 -7.21 2.77
CA PHE A 107 0.91 -6.62 1.50
C PHE A 107 2.16 -5.75 1.61
N LEU A 108 2.50 -5.34 2.83
CA LEU A 108 3.64 -4.44 3.11
C LEU A 108 4.84 -5.18 3.69
N THR A 109 4.60 -6.35 4.29
CA THR A 109 5.63 -7.21 4.87
C THR A 109 6.02 -8.32 3.91
N ILE A 110 7.28 -8.73 3.96
CA ILE A 110 7.81 -9.90 3.26
C ILE A 110 7.69 -11.11 4.18
N ASP A 111 7.48 -12.30 3.63
CA ASP A 111 7.58 -13.55 4.39
C ASP A 111 9.02 -13.72 4.90
N THR A 112 9.24 -13.37 6.17
CA THR A 112 10.53 -13.54 6.83
C THR A 112 10.61 -14.98 7.36
N PRO A 113 11.64 -15.76 6.98
CA PRO A 113 11.84 -17.05 7.60
C PRO A 113 12.02 -16.84 9.12
N PRO A 114 11.50 -17.76 9.96
CA PRO A 114 11.67 -17.64 11.40
C PRO A 114 13.17 -17.53 11.73
N VAL A 115 13.51 -16.58 12.61
CA VAL A 115 14.87 -16.41 13.13
C VAL A 115 15.20 -17.59 14.05
N SER A 116 15.38 -18.77 13.47
CA SER A 116 15.93 -19.93 14.16
C SER A 116 17.43 -19.94 13.93
N PRO A 117 18.27 -20.17 14.96
CA PRO A 117 19.72 -20.28 14.81
C PRO A 117 20.17 -21.56 14.10
N LYS A 118 19.24 -22.45 13.74
CA LYS A 118 19.56 -23.63 12.93
C LYS A 118 19.44 -23.29 11.44
N PRO A 119 20.36 -23.76 10.58
CA PRO A 119 20.18 -23.73 9.13
C PRO A 119 19.00 -24.65 8.80
N VAL A 120 17.79 -24.10 8.88
CA VAL A 120 16.60 -24.74 8.35
C VAL A 120 16.72 -24.58 6.84
N GLU A 121 16.62 -25.69 6.11
CA GLU A 121 16.43 -25.65 4.66
C GLU A 121 15.42 -24.55 4.32
N PRO A 122 15.66 -23.74 3.28
CA PRO A 122 14.77 -22.62 2.95
C PRO A 122 13.36 -23.18 2.94
N PRO A 123 12.45 -22.66 3.80
CA PRO A 123 11.12 -23.23 3.95
C PRO A 123 10.58 -23.41 2.55
N SER A 124 10.13 -24.63 2.21
CA SER A 124 9.49 -24.92 0.93
C SER A 124 8.43 -23.86 0.75
N ARG A 125 8.79 -22.81 0.00
CA ARG A 125 8.02 -21.58 0.02
C ARG A 125 6.66 -22.01 -0.44
N LEU A 126 5.64 -21.80 0.39
CA LEU A 126 4.26 -21.75 -0.10
C LEU A 126 4.30 -20.70 -1.21
N SER A 127 4.52 -21.17 -2.43
CA SER A 127 4.71 -20.36 -3.61
C SER A 127 3.55 -20.74 -4.47
N ALA A 128 2.44 -20.05 -4.29
CA ALA A 128 1.46 -20.04 -5.37
C ALA A 128 2.21 -19.52 -6.61
N PRO A 129 2.23 -20.26 -7.73
CA PRO A 129 2.99 -19.88 -8.91
C PRO A 129 2.65 -18.44 -9.33
N GLY A 130 3.67 -17.60 -9.47
CA GLY A 130 3.53 -16.23 -9.94
C GLY A 130 3.25 -15.17 -8.87
N LEU A 131 3.02 -15.52 -7.60
CA LEU A 131 2.90 -14.50 -6.54
C LEU A 131 4.26 -13.83 -6.25
N PRO A 132 4.26 -12.52 -5.98
CA PRO A 132 5.50 -11.79 -5.76
C PRO A 132 6.12 -12.18 -4.42
N PRO A 133 7.46 -12.30 -4.33
CA PRO A 133 8.14 -12.67 -3.09
C PRO A 133 7.98 -11.63 -1.97
N ALA A 134 7.62 -10.39 -2.31
CA ALA A 134 7.40 -9.33 -1.34
C ALA A 134 6.04 -9.40 -0.63
N PHE A 135 5.14 -10.30 -1.06
CA PHE A 135 3.86 -10.54 -0.40
C PHE A 135 4.02 -11.62 0.67
N ASN A 136 3.60 -11.32 1.91
CA ASN A 136 3.61 -12.27 3.02
C ASN A 136 2.45 -13.27 2.90
N LEU A 137 2.59 -14.21 1.95
CA LEU A 137 1.58 -15.21 1.65
C LEU A 137 1.27 -16.10 2.86
N ARG A 138 2.28 -16.39 3.68
CA ARG A 138 2.15 -17.25 4.85
C ARG A 138 1.23 -16.63 5.91
N ALA A 139 1.44 -15.37 6.27
CA ALA A 139 0.55 -14.65 7.19
C ALA A 139 -0.86 -14.48 6.59
N TYR A 140 -0.94 -14.10 5.31
CA TYR A 140 -2.20 -13.93 4.61
C TYR A 140 -3.05 -15.21 4.62
N THR A 141 -2.44 -16.34 4.25
CA THR A 141 -3.10 -17.65 4.25
C THR A 141 -3.50 -18.05 5.66
N SER A 142 -2.64 -17.82 6.66
CA SER A 142 -2.96 -18.12 8.06
C SER A 142 -4.22 -17.39 8.53
N PHE A 143 -4.38 -16.11 8.19
CA PHE A 143 -5.61 -15.36 8.51
C PHE A 143 -6.83 -15.94 7.81
N LEU A 144 -6.75 -16.20 6.49
CA LEU A 144 -7.88 -16.73 5.72
C LEU A 144 -8.30 -18.14 6.15
N SER A 145 -7.37 -18.96 6.65
CA SER A 145 -7.68 -20.33 7.09
C SER A 145 -8.40 -20.38 8.45
N HIS A 146 -8.23 -19.37 9.30
CA HIS A 146 -8.73 -19.39 10.67
C HIS A 146 -9.93 -18.45 10.90
N ALA A 147 -10.17 -17.51 9.99
CA ALA A 147 -11.29 -16.59 10.06
C ALA A 147 -11.61 -15.99 8.67
N SER A 148 -12.74 -15.30 8.57
CA SER A 148 -13.14 -14.56 7.37
C SER A 148 -12.92 -13.06 7.58
N PRO A 149 -11.69 -12.54 7.34
CA PRO A 149 -11.44 -11.11 7.45
C PRO A 149 -12.26 -10.34 6.40
N SER A 150 -12.68 -9.13 6.76
CA SER A 150 -13.36 -8.23 5.85
C SER A 150 -12.35 -7.60 4.90
N LEU A 151 -12.19 -8.19 3.71
CA LEU A 151 -11.28 -7.69 2.67
C LEU A 151 -11.73 -6.34 2.09
N THR A 152 -13.00 -5.98 2.28
CA THR A 152 -13.61 -4.72 1.85
C THR A 152 -13.59 -3.64 2.93
N LEU A 153 -13.11 -3.95 4.15
CA LEU A 153 -12.96 -2.92 5.18
C LEU A 153 -11.95 -1.89 4.68
N THR A 154 -12.29 -0.61 4.85
CA THR A 154 -11.47 0.51 4.40
C THR A 154 -10.83 1.23 5.58
N THR A 155 -9.65 1.80 5.36
CA THR A 155 -9.08 2.76 6.32
C THR A 155 -10.00 3.99 6.44
N PRO A 156 -10.24 4.52 7.65
CA PRO A 156 -11.16 5.63 7.89
C PRO A 156 -10.85 6.92 7.13
N ILE A 157 -9.57 7.23 6.89
CA ILE A 157 -9.19 8.51 6.26
C ILE A 157 -8.98 8.38 4.75
N LEU A 158 -8.23 7.35 4.32
CA LEU A 158 -7.82 7.20 2.93
C LEU A 158 -8.73 6.25 2.13
N ALA A 159 -9.70 5.63 2.80
CA ALA A 159 -10.58 4.62 2.23
C ALA A 159 -9.84 3.45 1.53
N ILE A 160 -8.62 3.13 2.00
CA ILE A 160 -7.77 2.07 1.41
C ILE A 160 -8.25 0.71 1.91
N HIS A 161 -8.31 -0.27 1.02
CA HIS A 161 -8.63 -1.66 1.35
C HIS A 161 -7.68 -2.63 0.64
N THR A 162 -7.83 -3.94 0.87
CA THR A 162 -6.89 -4.97 0.38
C THR A 162 -6.67 -4.93 -1.14
N PHE A 163 -7.71 -4.72 -1.93
CA PHE A 163 -7.57 -4.55 -3.39
C PHE A 163 -6.70 -3.34 -3.78
N HIS A 164 -6.82 -2.18 -3.11
CA HIS A 164 -5.96 -1.02 -3.39
C HIS A 164 -4.48 -1.37 -3.16
N LEU A 165 -4.18 -2.13 -2.12
CA LEU A 165 -2.82 -2.59 -1.81
C LEU A 165 -2.33 -3.62 -2.83
N ALA A 166 -3.20 -4.52 -3.30
CA ALA A 166 -2.88 -5.48 -4.35
C ALA A 166 -2.49 -4.79 -5.67
N VAL A 167 -3.22 -3.74 -6.07
CA VAL A 167 -2.88 -2.95 -7.26
C VAL A 167 -1.59 -2.15 -7.03
N ALA A 168 -1.43 -1.54 -5.86
CA ALA A 168 -0.21 -0.79 -5.50
C ALA A 168 1.05 -1.67 -5.49
N HIS A 169 0.91 -2.97 -5.20
CA HIS A 169 2.01 -3.93 -5.28
C HIS A 169 2.55 -4.08 -6.71
N GLY A 170 1.79 -3.72 -7.76
CA GLY A 170 2.27 -3.79 -9.13
C GLY A 170 2.35 -5.23 -9.69
N SER A 171 1.67 -6.19 -9.05
CA SER A 171 1.66 -7.60 -9.45
C SER A 171 0.26 -8.05 -9.89
N LEU A 172 0.11 -8.30 -11.20
CA LEU A 172 -1.14 -8.84 -11.75
C LEU A 172 -1.52 -10.21 -11.16
N PRO A 173 -0.60 -11.18 -10.99
CA PRO A 173 -0.93 -12.43 -10.32
C PRO A 173 -1.47 -12.25 -8.89
N LEU A 174 -0.89 -11.32 -8.12
CA LEU A 174 -1.40 -11.01 -6.79
C LEU A 174 -2.80 -10.40 -6.86
N LEU A 175 -3.03 -9.43 -7.74
CA LEU A 175 -4.35 -8.84 -7.93
C LEU A 175 -5.39 -9.91 -8.28
N GLN A 176 -5.09 -10.77 -9.24
CA GLN A 176 -5.96 -11.88 -9.64
C GLN A 176 -6.23 -12.83 -8.47
N HIS A 177 -5.21 -13.17 -7.69
CA HIS A 177 -5.36 -14.00 -6.50
C HIS A 177 -6.33 -13.39 -5.49
N ILE A 178 -6.21 -12.09 -5.19
CA ILE A 178 -7.12 -11.39 -4.27
C ILE A 178 -8.53 -11.29 -4.85
N MET A 179 -8.66 -11.07 -6.16
CA MET A 179 -9.97 -11.00 -6.82
C MET A 179 -10.76 -12.30 -6.74
N LEU A 180 -10.10 -13.46 -6.74
CA LEU A 180 -10.77 -14.74 -6.54
C LEU A 180 -11.49 -14.81 -5.17
N TYR A 181 -10.91 -14.23 -4.12
CA TYR A 181 -11.52 -14.17 -2.79
C TYR A 181 -12.56 -13.06 -2.64
N LEU A 182 -12.43 -11.98 -3.39
CA LEU A 182 -13.42 -10.90 -3.38
C LEU A 182 -14.65 -11.24 -4.22
N ALA A 183 -14.52 -11.98 -5.33
CA ALA A 183 -15.64 -12.36 -6.19
C ALA A 183 -16.63 -13.34 -5.53
N THR A 184 -16.17 -14.16 -4.60
CA THR A 184 -17.03 -15.06 -3.83
C THR A 184 -17.86 -14.34 -2.77
N ASN A 185 -17.45 -13.12 -2.39
CA ASN A 185 -18.20 -12.23 -1.53
C ASN A 185 -18.95 -11.27 -2.44
N SER A 186 -20.25 -11.47 -2.64
CA SER A 186 -21.19 -10.80 -3.56
C SER A 186 -21.27 -9.26 -3.56
N MET A 187 -20.28 -8.58 -2.97
CA MET A 187 -20.05 -7.15 -2.96
C MET A 187 -18.86 -6.73 -3.84
N ILE A 188 -18.68 -7.31 -5.03
CA ILE A 188 -18.13 -6.53 -6.16
C ILE A 188 -19.24 -5.61 -6.69
N THR A 189 -19.87 -4.85 -5.80
CA THR A 189 -20.48 -3.60 -6.22
C THR A 189 -19.36 -2.76 -6.83
N PRO A 190 -19.64 -1.93 -7.85
CA PRO A 190 -18.68 -0.93 -8.31
C PRO A 190 -18.49 0.02 -7.12
N PHE A 191 -17.55 -0.30 -6.23
CA PHE A 191 -17.32 0.44 -5.01
C PHE A 191 -16.68 1.76 -5.44
N CYS A 192 -17.57 2.68 -5.77
CA CYS A 192 -17.36 4.07 -6.05
C CYS A 192 -16.86 4.70 -4.76
N CYS A 193 -15.54 4.76 -4.61
CA CYS A 193 -14.93 5.74 -3.74
C CYS A 193 -14.11 6.66 -4.62
N PRO A 194 -14.20 8.00 -4.47
CA PRO A 194 -13.45 8.95 -5.29
C PRO A 194 -11.93 8.67 -5.30
N TYR A 195 -11.41 7.95 -4.30
CA TYR A 195 -9.99 7.68 -4.05
C TYR A 195 -9.32 6.60 -4.93
N GLN A 196 -10.01 5.98 -5.91
CA GLN A 196 -9.45 4.89 -6.73
C GLN A 196 -8.42 5.34 -7.77
N SER A 197 -8.49 6.60 -8.19
CA SER A 197 -7.72 7.19 -9.28
C SER A 197 -6.20 6.92 -9.21
N PRO A 198 -5.48 7.17 -8.10
CA PRO A 198 -4.05 6.86 -8.02
C PRO A 198 -3.73 5.37 -8.01
N PHE A 199 -4.61 4.54 -7.45
CA PHE A 199 -4.36 3.11 -7.30
C PHE A 199 -4.61 2.36 -8.61
N THR A 200 -5.62 2.73 -9.41
CA THR A 200 -5.85 2.17 -10.75
C THR A 200 -4.61 2.23 -11.64
N CYS A 201 -3.72 3.19 -11.42
CA CYS A 201 -2.54 3.39 -12.23
C CYS A 201 -1.36 2.48 -11.86
N GLY A 202 -1.47 1.58 -10.89
CA GLY A 202 -0.37 0.70 -10.47
C GLY A 202 0.92 1.49 -10.15
N LEU A 203 0.77 2.69 -9.59
CA LEU A 203 1.89 3.62 -9.38
C LEU A 203 2.91 2.96 -8.44
N LYS A 204 4.15 2.79 -8.91
CA LYS A 204 5.30 2.72 -8.03
C LYS A 204 5.32 4.01 -7.18
N VAL A 205 5.74 3.86 -5.93
CA VAL A 205 5.91 4.89 -4.88
C VAL A 205 6.65 6.18 -5.32
N TYR A 206 7.21 6.27 -6.53
CA TYR A 206 8.04 7.38 -7.00
C TYR A 206 7.30 8.63 -7.51
N ALA A 207 5.97 8.65 -7.66
CA ALA A 207 5.27 9.87 -8.05
C ALA A 207 5.21 10.85 -6.87
N ARG A 208 5.69 12.09 -6.97
CA ARG A 208 5.76 13.09 -5.86
C ARG A 208 4.46 13.24 -5.03
N HIS A 209 3.29 13.05 -5.64
CA HIS A 209 1.99 13.08 -4.94
C HIS A 209 1.61 11.74 -4.29
N ALA A 210 2.01 10.61 -4.88
CA ALA A 210 1.99 9.30 -4.23
C ALA A 210 2.99 9.29 -3.07
N VAL A 211 4.17 9.89 -3.19
CA VAL A 211 5.09 10.12 -2.06
C VAL A 211 4.41 10.91 -0.95
N THR A 212 3.51 11.87 -1.17
CA THR A 212 2.90 12.55 -0.01
C THR A 212 1.81 11.68 0.67
N SER A 213 0.99 10.99 -0.13
CA SER A 213 -0.10 10.13 0.36
C SER A 213 0.38 8.77 0.90
N LEU A 214 1.36 8.16 0.22
CA LEU A 214 2.04 6.94 0.62
C LEU A 214 3.25 7.21 1.51
N SER A 215 3.97 8.35 1.50
CA SER A 215 4.99 8.57 2.57
C SER A 215 4.33 8.73 3.92
N SER A 216 3.05 9.10 3.98
CA SER A 216 2.28 8.96 5.23
C SER A 216 2.21 7.49 5.68
N VAL A 217 2.06 6.54 4.74
CA VAL A 217 2.00 5.09 4.97
C VAL A 217 3.39 4.41 5.00
N LEU A 218 4.41 4.98 4.36
CA LEU A 218 5.73 4.41 4.09
C LEU A 218 6.86 5.07 4.89
N PHE A 219 6.62 6.19 5.60
CA PHE A 219 7.60 6.78 6.53
C PHE A 219 8.06 5.78 7.59
N TYR A 220 7.25 4.75 7.87
CA TYR A 220 7.49 3.76 8.90
C TYR A 220 8.08 2.43 8.40
N HIS A 221 8.30 2.24 7.08
CA HIS A 221 8.91 1.02 6.54
C HIS A 221 10.16 1.29 5.66
N PRO A 222 11.37 1.33 6.27
CA PRO A 222 12.61 1.74 5.61
C PRO A 222 13.06 0.90 4.39
N SER A 223 12.54 -0.33 4.23
CA SER A 223 12.95 -1.20 3.12
C SER A 223 12.37 -0.78 1.77
N TRP A 224 11.25 -0.05 1.74
CA TRP A 224 10.62 0.42 0.50
C TRP A 224 11.15 1.79 0.05
N THR A 225 11.75 2.56 0.96
CA THR A 225 12.30 3.90 0.69
C THR A 225 13.79 3.90 0.30
N ARG A 226 14.52 2.80 0.50
CA ARG A 226 15.97 2.71 0.15
C ARG A 226 16.30 2.89 -1.34
N ASN A 227 15.31 2.86 -2.23
CA ASN A 227 15.51 3.16 -3.65
C ASN A 227 15.11 4.59 -4.07
N ILE A 228 14.78 5.49 -3.12
CA ILE A 228 14.29 6.85 -3.40
C ILE A 228 15.44 7.87 -3.61
N SER A 229 16.70 7.48 -3.37
CA SER A 229 17.85 8.39 -3.46
C SER A 229 18.51 8.43 -4.85
N SER A 230 17.99 9.24 -5.76
CA SER A 230 18.77 10.12 -6.67
C SER A 230 17.85 10.88 -7.65
N PRO A 231 17.89 12.23 -7.69
CA PRO A 231 17.19 13.03 -8.70
C PRO A 231 17.83 12.98 -10.10
N PHE A 232 18.92 12.22 -10.28
CA PHE A 232 19.52 11.93 -11.57
C PHE A 232 19.23 10.47 -11.93
N HIS A 233 18.20 10.25 -12.76
CA HIS A 233 17.96 8.94 -13.33
C HIS A 233 18.81 8.74 -14.60
N PRO A 234 19.61 7.66 -14.69
CA PRO A 234 20.20 7.20 -15.95
C PRO A 234 19.09 6.79 -16.94
N PRO A 235 19.39 6.65 -18.24
CA PRO A 235 18.39 6.34 -19.28
C PRO A 235 17.59 5.07 -18.96
N ALA A 236 16.37 5.01 -19.51
CA ALA A 236 15.38 3.95 -19.34
C ALA A 236 16.04 2.57 -19.17
N THR A 237 16.10 2.12 -17.92
CA THR A 237 16.70 0.83 -17.60
C THR A 237 15.71 -0.27 -17.94
N LYS A 238 16.17 -1.50 -18.18
CA LYS A 238 15.32 -2.70 -18.33
C LYS A 238 14.30 -2.86 -17.19
N ALA A 239 14.61 -2.35 -16.00
CA ALA A 239 13.71 -2.36 -14.84
C ALA A 239 12.51 -1.41 -14.99
N GLU A 240 12.65 -0.34 -15.77
CA GLU A 240 11.59 0.61 -16.09
C GLU A 240 10.64 0.04 -17.14
N GLU A 241 11.17 -0.57 -18.20
CA GLU A 241 10.36 -1.26 -19.22
C GLU A 241 9.52 -2.39 -18.61
N ASN A 242 10.14 -3.21 -17.76
CA ASN A 242 9.43 -4.26 -17.02
C ASN A 242 8.30 -3.68 -16.16
N TYR A 243 8.55 -2.54 -15.52
CA TYR A 243 7.54 -1.87 -14.71
C TYR A 243 6.39 -1.31 -15.56
N HIS A 244 6.67 -0.61 -16.66
CA HIS A 244 5.62 -0.10 -17.55
C HIS A 244 4.79 -1.24 -18.16
N THR A 245 5.42 -2.38 -18.45
CA THR A 245 4.74 -3.58 -18.91
C THR A 245 3.77 -4.10 -17.83
N SER A 246 4.23 -4.28 -16.59
CA SER A 246 3.38 -4.70 -15.47
C SER A 246 2.26 -3.70 -15.15
N GLN A 247 2.56 -2.39 -15.18
CA GLN A 247 1.59 -1.33 -14.95
C GLN A 247 0.50 -1.34 -16.03
N THR A 248 0.87 -1.50 -17.29
CA THR A 248 -0.10 -1.58 -18.41
C THR A 248 -0.98 -2.82 -18.28
N ALA A 249 -0.40 -3.98 -17.96
CA ALA A 249 -1.17 -5.22 -17.77
C ALA A 249 -2.16 -5.12 -16.59
N LEU A 250 -1.78 -4.43 -15.51
CA LEU A 250 -2.67 -4.16 -14.38
C LEU A 250 -3.81 -3.23 -14.74
N ILE A 251 -3.52 -2.11 -15.41
CA ILE A 251 -4.53 -1.15 -15.84
C ILE A 251 -5.51 -1.82 -16.80
N ASP A 252 -5.00 -2.57 -17.78
CA ASP A 252 -5.81 -3.32 -18.73
C ASP A 252 -6.76 -4.29 -18.02
N TYR A 253 -6.24 -5.07 -17.06
CA TYR A 253 -7.06 -5.97 -16.26
C TYR A 253 -8.14 -5.23 -15.47
N VAL A 254 -7.79 -4.15 -14.75
CA VAL A 254 -8.74 -3.41 -13.91
C VAL A 254 -9.81 -2.72 -14.75
N VAL A 255 -9.41 -2.07 -15.84
CA VAL A 255 -10.33 -1.38 -16.75
C VAL A 255 -11.27 -2.35 -17.43
N LEU A 256 -10.75 -3.43 -18.02
CA LEU A 256 -11.55 -4.38 -18.79
C LEU A 256 -12.44 -5.26 -17.91
N LYS A 257 -12.02 -5.58 -16.68
CA LYS A 257 -12.76 -6.50 -15.82
C LYS A 257 -13.64 -5.82 -14.77
N LEU A 258 -13.28 -4.62 -14.32
CA LEU A 258 -13.93 -3.97 -13.18
C LEU A 258 -14.69 -2.68 -13.55
N THR A 259 -14.83 -2.39 -14.86
CA THR A 259 -15.65 -1.31 -15.43
C THR A 259 -15.52 0.00 -14.66
N GLN A 260 -14.35 0.64 -14.79
CA GLN A 260 -14.00 1.83 -14.03
C GLN A 260 -14.26 3.11 -14.83
N ASP A 261 -14.94 4.08 -14.21
CA ASP A 261 -15.10 5.43 -14.78
C ASP A 261 -13.80 6.24 -14.59
N VAL A 262 -13.02 6.35 -15.66
CA VAL A 262 -11.71 7.02 -15.65
C VAL A 262 -11.78 8.53 -15.42
N ARG A 263 -12.99 9.10 -15.40
CA ARG A 263 -13.23 10.52 -15.08
C ARG A 263 -13.26 10.78 -13.58
N LYS A 264 -13.37 9.74 -12.75
CA LYS A 264 -13.43 9.89 -11.30
C LYS A 264 -12.17 10.58 -10.77
N GLN A 265 -12.41 11.61 -9.98
CA GLN A 265 -11.38 12.37 -9.29
C GLN A 265 -11.32 11.93 -7.82
N ASP A 266 -10.11 11.90 -7.26
CA ASP A 266 -9.90 11.71 -5.84
C ASP A 266 -10.12 13.00 -5.02
N VAL A 267 -9.83 12.94 -3.71
CA VAL A 267 -9.92 14.12 -2.83
C VAL A 267 -9.00 15.26 -3.21
N PHE A 268 -7.99 15.00 -4.04
CA PHE A 268 -7.10 16.04 -4.59
C PHE A 268 -7.57 16.50 -5.98
N GLY A 269 -8.75 16.06 -6.42
CA GLY A 269 -9.29 16.34 -7.74
C GLY A 269 -8.48 15.74 -8.88
N ASN A 270 -7.64 14.72 -8.64
CA ASN A 270 -6.83 14.09 -9.68
C ASN A 270 -7.52 12.84 -10.23
N THR A 271 -7.53 12.68 -11.56
CA THR A 271 -7.95 11.42 -12.22
C THR A 271 -6.77 10.46 -12.40
N SER A 272 -7.03 9.20 -12.75
CA SER A 272 -5.99 8.19 -12.99
C SER A 272 -4.98 8.68 -14.04
N LEU A 273 -5.47 9.36 -15.08
CA LEU A 273 -4.63 9.98 -16.09
C LEU A 273 -3.74 11.09 -15.51
N HIS A 274 -4.19 11.87 -14.51
CA HIS A 274 -3.36 12.85 -13.79
C HIS A 274 -2.14 12.22 -13.16
N TYR A 275 -2.33 11.08 -12.52
CA TYR A 275 -1.22 10.37 -11.92
C TYR A 275 -0.25 9.82 -12.98
N LEU A 276 -0.72 9.16 -14.04
CA LEU A 276 0.14 8.64 -15.10
C LEU A 276 0.94 9.73 -15.81
N ALA A 277 0.33 10.88 -16.11
CA ALA A 277 0.99 12.00 -16.78
C ALA A 277 2.00 12.71 -15.87
N SER A 278 1.84 12.64 -14.54
CA SER A 278 2.73 13.28 -13.58
C SER A 278 4.05 12.52 -13.35
N HIS A 279 4.21 11.32 -13.91
CA HIS A 279 5.45 10.57 -13.84
C HIS A 279 6.58 11.28 -14.59
N VAL A 280 7.80 11.19 -14.03
CA VAL A 280 9.01 11.72 -14.69
C VAL A 280 9.20 11.10 -16.07
N VAL A 281 8.96 9.79 -16.19
CA VAL A 281 8.87 9.10 -17.47
C VAL A 281 7.46 8.51 -17.58
N PRO A 282 6.56 9.13 -18.34
CA PRO A 282 5.18 8.66 -18.45
C PRO A 282 5.09 7.32 -19.20
N ASN A 283 4.29 6.40 -18.67
CA ASN A 283 3.93 5.18 -19.37
C ASN A 283 2.90 5.47 -20.47
N LYS A 284 3.41 5.76 -21.68
CA LYS A 284 2.58 6.14 -22.83
C LYS A 284 1.54 5.08 -23.20
N ASN A 285 1.87 3.79 -23.05
CA ASN A 285 0.94 2.71 -23.37
C ASN A 285 -0.26 2.72 -22.41
N SER A 286 0.00 2.86 -21.11
CA SER A 286 -1.05 2.99 -20.09
C SER A 286 -1.90 4.26 -20.26
N ILE A 287 -1.29 5.39 -20.65
CA ILE A 287 -2.02 6.63 -20.97
C ILE A 287 -2.93 6.42 -22.18
N SER A 288 -2.40 5.87 -23.28
CA SER A 288 -3.18 5.59 -24.49
C SER A 288 -4.34 4.63 -24.20
N LEU A 289 -4.10 3.61 -23.38
CA LEU A 289 -5.13 2.66 -22.95
C LEU A 289 -6.26 3.35 -22.18
N LEU A 290 -5.94 4.16 -21.16
CA LEU A 290 -6.96 4.90 -20.40
C LEU A 290 -7.65 6.01 -21.19
N ARG A 291 -7.01 6.56 -22.23
CA ARG A 291 -7.63 7.53 -23.13
C ARG A 291 -8.65 6.88 -24.07
N ALA A 292 -8.39 5.64 -24.48
CA ALA A 292 -9.24 4.90 -25.42
C ALA A 292 -10.56 4.39 -24.81
N VAL A 293 -10.70 4.39 -23.48
CA VAL A 293 -11.95 4.01 -22.81
C VAL A 293 -12.98 5.13 -22.83
N GLU A 294 -14.24 4.80 -22.55
CA GLU A 294 -15.31 5.78 -22.42
C GLU A 294 -14.98 6.85 -21.37
N GLY A 295 -15.11 8.13 -21.74
CA GLY A 295 -14.74 9.26 -20.89
C GLY A 295 -13.23 9.50 -20.76
N GLY A 296 -12.37 8.68 -21.35
CA GLY A 296 -10.90 8.81 -21.28
C GLY A 296 -10.37 10.09 -21.88
N GLU A 297 -10.77 10.42 -23.12
CA GLU A 297 -10.39 11.69 -23.77
C GLU A 297 -10.96 12.93 -23.05
N GLU A 298 -12.16 12.83 -22.48
CA GLU A 298 -12.74 13.88 -21.64
C GLU A 298 -11.88 14.09 -20.38
N GLY A 299 -11.52 13.00 -19.70
CA GLY A 299 -10.63 13.01 -18.55
C GLY A 299 -9.26 13.61 -18.86
N TRP A 300 -8.72 13.33 -20.05
CA TRP A 300 -7.44 13.86 -20.53
C TRP A 300 -7.50 15.34 -20.90
N GLY A 301 -8.55 15.77 -21.61
CA GLY A 301 -8.63 17.10 -22.19
C GLY A 301 -9.27 18.15 -21.30
N ASN A 302 -10.22 17.76 -20.45
CA ASN A 302 -11.22 18.69 -19.91
C ASN A 302 -11.28 18.70 -18.38
N ILE A 303 -10.97 17.57 -17.72
CA ILE A 303 -11.03 17.50 -16.26
C ILE A 303 -9.83 18.22 -15.65
N ARG A 304 -10.12 19.12 -14.72
CA ARG A 304 -9.12 19.92 -13.99
C ARG A 304 -9.08 19.49 -12.53
N ASN A 305 -7.88 19.40 -11.98
CA ASN A 305 -7.71 19.34 -10.54
C ASN A 305 -7.90 20.75 -9.90
N PRO A 306 -7.92 20.89 -8.57
CA PRO A 306 -8.19 22.15 -7.87
C PRO A 306 -7.16 23.25 -8.18
N TRP A 307 -5.99 22.89 -8.71
CA TRP A 307 -4.96 23.82 -9.17
C TRP A 307 -5.21 24.30 -10.62
N GLY A 308 -6.34 23.91 -11.23
CA GLY A 308 -6.71 24.28 -12.59
C GLY A 308 -5.91 23.55 -13.67
N LEU A 309 -5.09 22.55 -13.31
CA LEU A 309 -4.21 21.86 -14.23
C LEU A 309 -4.98 20.84 -15.06
N VAL A 310 -4.74 20.87 -16.38
CA VAL A 310 -5.22 19.89 -17.36
C VAL A 310 -4.03 19.03 -17.79
N LEU A 311 -4.29 17.79 -18.16
CA LEU A 311 -3.25 16.81 -18.46
C LEU A 311 -2.36 17.12 -19.66
N ARG A 312 -2.87 17.86 -20.63
CA ARG A 312 -2.06 18.39 -21.74
C ARG A 312 -0.91 19.27 -21.27
N ILE A 313 -1.01 19.89 -20.09
CA ILE A 313 0.08 20.70 -19.51
C ILE A 313 1.22 19.79 -19.01
N TYR A 314 0.89 18.62 -18.48
CA TYR A 314 1.86 17.64 -18.00
C TYR A 314 2.54 16.87 -19.12
N SER A 315 1.88 16.66 -20.26
CA SER A 315 2.40 15.79 -21.31
C SER A 315 3.66 16.30 -21.98
N MET A 316 4.05 17.58 -21.79
CA MET A 316 5.14 18.27 -22.50
C MET A 316 5.34 17.66 -23.90
N GLU A 317 4.24 17.52 -24.65
CA GLU A 317 4.35 17.36 -26.10
C GLU A 317 5.15 18.57 -26.52
N THR A 318 6.40 18.27 -26.88
CA THR A 318 7.50 19.18 -27.13
C THR A 318 6.97 20.55 -27.48
N ARG A 319 7.15 21.55 -26.60
CA ARG A 319 7.06 22.94 -27.06
C ARG A 319 7.83 22.95 -28.38
N PRO A 320 7.21 23.36 -29.51
CA PRO A 320 7.94 23.47 -30.75
C PRO A 320 9.21 24.23 -30.39
N LYS A 321 10.39 23.65 -30.68
CA LYS A 321 11.63 24.42 -30.61
C LYS A 321 11.39 25.56 -31.57
N THR A 322 10.90 26.70 -31.07
CA THR A 322 10.82 27.92 -31.82
C THR A 322 12.25 28.17 -32.22
N LYS A 323 12.59 27.85 -33.48
CA LYS A 323 13.81 28.28 -34.11
C LYS A 323 13.87 29.77 -33.80
N CYS A 324 14.81 30.19 -32.96
CA CYS A 324 15.17 31.58 -32.89
C CYS A 324 15.48 31.99 -34.33
N ARG A 325 14.53 32.71 -34.92
CA ARG A 325 14.68 33.33 -36.23
C ARG A 325 15.77 34.37 -35.99
N ASN A 326 17.01 34.04 -36.34
CA ASN A 326 18.05 35.05 -36.51
C ASN A 326 17.64 35.89 -37.72
N GLY A 327 16.69 36.80 -37.50
CA GLY A 327 16.39 37.91 -38.38
C GLY A 327 17.44 38.98 -38.13
N GLY A 328 18.52 38.93 -38.90
CA GLY A 328 19.55 39.96 -38.93
C GLY A 328 19.99 40.17 -40.37
N THR A 329 19.13 40.75 -41.19
CA THR A 329 19.48 41.23 -42.53
C THR A 329 19.68 42.75 -42.48
N ARG A 330 20.93 43.15 -42.75
CA ARG A 330 21.44 44.40 -43.36
C ARG A 330 21.03 45.77 -42.79
N MET A 331 22.06 46.60 -42.58
CA MET A 331 22.19 47.84 -43.37
C MET A 331 23.64 48.01 -43.84
N ASN A 332 23.79 48.21 -45.15
CA ASN A 332 24.89 48.99 -45.71
C ASN A 332 24.59 50.47 -45.40
N GLU A 333 25.61 51.25 -45.07
CA GLU A 333 25.73 52.65 -45.51
C GLU A 333 27.16 53.16 -45.23
N ASN A 334 27.75 53.68 -46.31
CA ASN A 334 29.03 54.39 -46.48
C ASN A 334 30.35 53.61 -46.39
#